data_AF-A0A7V3L5K9-F1
#
_entry.id   AF-A0A7V3L5K9-F1
#
_cell.length_a   1.000
_cell.length_b   1.000
_cell.length_c   1.000
_cell.angle_alpha   90.00
_cell.angle_beta   90.00
_cell.angle_gamma   90.00
#
_symmetry.space_group_name_H-M   'P 1'
#
loop_
_entity.id
_entity.type
_entity.pdbx_description
1 polymer ?
#
loop_
_entity_poly.entity_id
_entity_poly.type
_entity_poly.pdbx_seq_one_letter_code
_entity_poly.pdbx_strand_id
1 'polypeptide(L)'
;IFVRDGVGYRTGVHMKEYSDLRPVIVVGTSSQDFLGEYMAGGVIILLGLNIAPGKKHTCRHVCSGMHGGVVFVRGELPESHIGRGVGKVKPSEEDKALLNKYTQQYGDIFGIDVSYVEPSQFIKLVPLTTRPYKRLYAY
;
A
#
# COMPACT_ATOMS: atom_id res chain seq x y z
N ILE A 1 -5.77 0.60 -11.28
CA ILE A 1 -4.55 0.34 -12.08
C ILE A 1 -3.97 -0.99 -11.61
N PHE A 2 -3.69 -1.89 -12.54
CA PHE A 2 -3.06 -3.18 -12.25
C PHE A 2 -1.71 -3.23 -12.96
N VAL A 3 -0.65 -3.58 -12.24
CA VAL A 3 0.71 -3.70 -12.77
C VAL A 3 1.19 -5.12 -12.51
N ARG A 4 1.45 -5.88 -13.59
CA ARG A 4 1.87 -7.29 -13.50
C ARG A 4 3.14 -7.48 -12.67
N ASP A 5 4.15 -6.66 -12.93
CA ASP A 5 5.46 -6.86 -12.33
C ASP A 5 5.70 -5.85 -11.20
N GLY A 6 6.84 -5.15 -11.23
CA GLY A 6 7.22 -4.15 -10.22
C GLY A 6 6.94 -2.73 -10.70
N VAL A 7 6.93 -1.81 -9.75
CA VAL A 7 6.82 -0.38 -10.02
C VAL A 7 8.09 0.37 -9.61
N GLY A 8 8.39 1.46 -10.31
CA GLY A 8 9.55 2.30 -10.05
C GLY A 8 9.41 3.21 -8.84
N TYR A 9 10.31 4.19 -8.76
CA TYR A 9 10.36 5.19 -7.69
C TYR A 9 9.09 6.05 -7.66
N ARG A 10 8.70 6.49 -6.46
CA ARG A 10 7.60 7.46 -6.25
C ARG A 10 6.24 7.03 -6.79
N THR A 11 6.01 5.73 -6.92
CA THR A 11 4.69 5.24 -7.34
C THR A 11 3.64 5.66 -6.32
N GLY A 12 2.56 6.29 -6.80
CA GLY A 12 1.49 6.80 -5.95
C GLY A 12 1.83 8.10 -5.22
N VAL A 13 2.86 8.84 -5.65
CA VAL A 13 3.17 10.16 -5.11
C VAL A 13 1.98 11.10 -5.25
N HIS A 14 1.62 11.81 -4.18
CA HIS A 14 0.46 12.72 -4.13
C HIS A 14 -0.89 12.09 -4.54
N MET A 15 -1.04 10.76 -4.43
CA MET A 15 -2.33 10.11 -4.69
C MET A 15 -3.40 10.65 -3.73
N LYS A 16 -4.57 11.00 -4.27
CA LYS A 16 -5.69 11.62 -3.57
C LYS A 16 -6.98 10.87 -3.88
N GLU A 17 -7.93 10.92 -2.95
CA GLU A 17 -9.30 10.48 -3.16
C GLU A 17 -10.25 11.68 -2.99
N TYR A 18 -11.38 11.65 -3.69
CA TYR A 18 -12.39 12.71 -3.61
C TYR A 18 -13.79 12.11 -3.75
N SER A 19 -14.64 12.33 -2.75
CA SER A 19 -15.99 11.73 -2.69
C SER A 19 -15.88 10.20 -2.89
N ASP A 20 -16.64 9.64 -3.83
CA ASP A 20 -16.62 8.21 -4.13
C ASP A 20 -15.45 7.78 -5.05
N LEU A 21 -14.63 8.73 -5.51
CA LEU A 21 -13.47 8.45 -6.37
C LEU A 21 -12.26 8.05 -5.52
N ARG A 22 -12.10 6.74 -5.37
CA ARG A 22 -10.99 6.14 -4.63
C ARG A 22 -10.03 5.40 -5.59
N PRO A 23 -8.88 5.99 -5.97
CA PRO A 23 -7.94 5.32 -6.85
C PRO A 23 -7.34 4.09 -6.17
N VAL A 24 -7.16 3.02 -6.93
CA VAL A 24 -6.53 1.78 -6.47
C VAL A 24 -5.41 1.37 -7.41
N ILE A 25 -4.24 1.09 -6.86
CA ILE A 25 -3.09 0.50 -7.57
C ILE A 25 -2.81 -0.88 -6.97
N VAL A 26 -2.77 -1.91 -7.81
CA VAL A 26 -2.35 -3.27 -7.44
C VAL A 26 -1.08 -3.60 -8.21
N VAL A 27 -0.03 -4.00 -7.51
CA VAL A 27 1.30 -4.31 -8.06
C VAL A 27 1.63 -5.75 -7.75
N GLY A 28 1.97 -6.55 -8.76
CA GLY A 28 2.27 -7.96 -8.60
C GLY A 28 3.50 -8.23 -7.75
N THR A 29 4.57 -7.45 -7.91
CA THR A 29 5.81 -7.66 -7.16
C THR A 29 6.01 -6.60 -6.07
N SER A 30 7.09 -5.82 -6.15
CA SER A 30 7.46 -4.78 -5.20
C SER A 30 7.50 -3.42 -5.89
N SER A 31 7.74 -2.39 -5.08
CA SER A 31 8.13 -1.06 -5.56
C SER A 31 9.64 -0.82 -5.36
N GLN A 32 10.14 0.24 -5.99
CA GLN A 32 11.33 0.96 -5.52
C GLN A 32 10.95 1.98 -4.41
N ASP A 33 11.86 2.89 -4.08
CA ASP A 33 11.70 3.83 -2.96
C ASP A 33 10.57 4.85 -3.16
N PHE A 34 10.12 5.43 -2.05
CA PHE A 34 9.11 6.50 -1.99
C PHE A 34 7.70 6.08 -2.47
N LEU A 35 7.36 4.80 -2.36
CA LEU A 35 5.99 4.33 -2.60
C LEU A 35 4.99 5.09 -1.71
N GLY A 36 3.96 5.70 -2.31
CA GLY A 36 2.91 6.41 -1.56
C GLY A 36 3.40 7.70 -0.89
N GLU A 37 4.49 8.31 -1.35
CA GLU A 37 4.98 9.58 -0.83
C GLU A 37 3.91 10.68 -0.95
N TYR A 38 3.65 11.42 0.13
CA TYR A 38 2.60 12.46 0.19
C TYR A 38 1.19 12.00 -0.19
N MET A 39 0.89 10.71 -0.06
CA MET A 39 -0.45 10.16 -0.30
C MET A 39 -1.46 10.75 0.70
N ALA A 40 -2.61 11.19 0.19
CA ALA A 40 -3.71 11.78 0.96
C ALA A 40 -5.05 11.04 0.71
N GLY A 41 -5.04 9.92 0.00
CA GLY A 41 -6.21 9.11 -0.29
C GLY A 41 -5.90 7.98 -1.28
N GLY A 42 -6.81 7.01 -1.40
CA GLY A 42 -6.68 5.85 -2.29
C GLY A 42 -6.17 4.59 -1.61
N VAL A 43 -5.85 3.58 -2.44
CA VAL A 43 -5.30 2.29 -2.01
C VAL A 43 -4.13 1.88 -2.89
N ILE A 44 -3.04 1.43 -2.29
CA ILE A 44 -1.96 0.74 -2.98
C ILE A 44 -1.82 -0.66 -2.39
N ILE A 45 -1.69 -1.69 -3.22
CA ILE A 45 -1.51 -3.08 -2.81
C ILE A 45 -0.25 -3.61 -3.48
N LEU A 46 0.76 -3.99 -2.69
CA LEU A 46 1.90 -4.77 -3.15
C LEU A 46 1.64 -6.26 -2.86
N LEU A 47 1.48 -7.05 -3.90
CA LEU A 47 1.28 -8.50 -3.78
C LEU A 47 2.58 -9.25 -3.52
N GLY A 48 3.77 -8.68 -3.77
CA GLY A 48 5.04 -9.30 -3.39
C GLY A 48 5.22 -10.73 -3.93
N LEU A 49 4.73 -11.02 -5.13
CA LEU A 49 4.74 -12.39 -5.70
C LEU A 49 6.16 -12.91 -5.98
N ASN A 50 7.15 -12.03 -6.09
CA ASN A 50 8.57 -12.38 -6.27
C ASN A 50 9.38 -12.36 -4.97
N ILE A 51 8.76 -12.11 -3.82
CA ILE A 51 9.46 -12.05 -2.54
C ILE A 51 9.55 -13.47 -1.98
N ALA A 52 10.77 -14.00 -1.93
CA ALA A 52 11.02 -15.32 -1.38
C ALA A 52 10.66 -15.38 0.13
N PRO A 53 10.25 -16.55 0.65
CA PRO A 53 9.97 -16.72 2.08
C PRO A 53 11.11 -16.21 2.97
N GLY A 54 10.77 -15.43 4.01
CA GLY A 54 11.74 -14.82 4.92
C GLY A 54 12.52 -13.62 4.35
N LYS A 55 12.29 -13.22 3.10
CA LYS A 55 12.82 -11.96 2.54
C LYS A 55 11.84 -10.81 2.78
N LYS A 56 12.41 -9.61 2.80
CA LYS A 56 11.69 -8.35 3.05
C LYS A 56 11.71 -7.50 1.78
N HIS A 57 10.74 -6.62 1.66
CA HIS A 57 10.80 -5.57 0.65
C HIS A 57 12.01 -4.67 0.88
N THR A 58 12.68 -4.28 -0.20
CA THR A 58 13.89 -3.46 -0.16
C THR A 58 13.62 -1.96 -0.30
N CYS A 59 12.40 -1.58 -0.71
CA CYS A 59 12.01 -0.18 -0.85
C CYS A 59 12.10 0.58 0.47
N ARG A 60 12.53 1.84 0.37
CA ARG A 60 12.75 2.77 1.48
C ARG A 60 11.84 3.98 1.35
N HIS A 61 11.72 4.73 2.44
CA HIS A 61 10.90 5.94 2.53
C HIS A 61 9.42 5.72 2.17
N VAL A 62 8.92 4.50 2.38
CA VAL A 62 7.55 4.10 2.04
C VAL A 62 6.56 4.95 2.84
N CYS A 63 5.61 5.58 2.16
CA CYS A 63 4.58 6.45 2.73
C CYS A 63 5.13 7.70 3.44
N SER A 64 6.31 8.19 3.06
CA SER A 64 6.84 9.45 3.62
C SER A 64 5.89 10.61 3.35
N GLY A 65 5.53 11.36 4.40
CA GLY A 65 4.57 12.46 4.29
C GLY A 65 3.13 12.03 4.03
N MET A 66 2.77 10.76 4.25
CA MET A 66 1.40 10.27 4.12
C MET A 66 0.45 10.99 5.09
N HIS A 67 -0.67 11.46 4.55
CA HIS A 67 -1.74 12.16 5.27
C HIS A 67 -3.09 11.43 5.20
N GLY A 68 -3.25 10.50 4.27
CA GLY A 68 -4.49 9.75 4.06
C GLY A 68 -4.30 8.58 3.11
N GLY A 69 -5.34 7.78 2.93
CA GLY A 69 -5.29 6.54 2.14
C GLY A 69 -4.73 5.34 2.90
N VAL A 70 -4.49 4.24 2.18
CA VAL A 70 -3.97 2.99 2.74
C VAL A 70 -2.98 2.33 1.79
N VAL A 71 -1.89 1.79 2.32
CA VAL A 71 -0.98 0.90 1.57
C VAL A 71 -0.96 -0.48 2.22
N PHE A 72 -1.24 -1.52 1.45
CA PHE A 72 -1.14 -2.91 1.87
C PHE A 72 0.12 -3.53 1.27
N VAL A 73 0.86 -4.27 2.08
CA VAL A 73 2.10 -4.93 1.64
C VAL A 73 2.05 -6.39 2.09
N ARG A 74 2.08 -7.32 1.14
CA ARG A 74 2.21 -8.76 1.44
C ARG A 74 3.64 -9.06 1.84
N GLY A 75 3.85 -9.57 3.06
CA GLY A 75 5.18 -9.79 3.62
C GLY A 75 5.63 -8.63 4.52
N GLU A 76 6.95 -8.46 4.65
CA GLU A 76 7.52 -7.57 5.66
C GLU A 76 8.26 -6.36 5.09
N LEU A 77 8.11 -5.22 5.79
CA LEU A 77 8.92 -4.01 5.64
C LEU A 77 9.61 -3.66 6.97
N PRO A 78 10.93 -3.39 6.97
CA PRO A 78 11.60 -2.84 8.14
C PRO A 78 10.94 -1.54 8.62
N GLU A 79 10.82 -1.34 9.93
CA GLU A 79 10.35 -0.06 10.52
C GLU A 79 11.12 1.14 9.95
N SER A 80 12.44 1.01 9.81
CA SER A 80 13.33 2.05 9.28
C SER A 80 13.08 2.43 7.82
N HIS A 81 12.32 1.62 7.08
CA HIS A 81 11.99 1.89 5.68
C HIS A 81 10.68 2.66 5.53
N ILE A 82 9.94 2.87 6.62
CA ILE A 82 8.61 3.48 6.61
C ILE A 82 8.73 4.95 7.02
N GLY A 83 7.97 5.80 6.35
CA GLY A 83 7.87 7.22 6.61
C GLY A 83 7.45 7.51 8.06
N ARG A 84 8.08 8.52 8.65
CA ARG A 84 7.71 8.97 10.00
C ARG A 84 6.23 9.34 10.07
N GLY A 85 5.55 8.91 11.13
CA GLY A 85 4.12 9.18 11.32
C GLY A 85 3.19 8.20 10.62
N VAL A 86 3.72 7.12 10.03
CA VAL A 86 2.94 6.01 9.46
C VAL A 86 3.00 4.82 10.40
N GLY A 87 1.85 4.22 10.66
CA GLY A 87 1.69 3.06 11.52
C GLY A 87 1.55 1.77 10.72
N LYS A 88 2.12 0.68 11.27
CA LYS A 88 1.88 -0.69 10.82
C LYS A 88 0.78 -1.32 11.67
N VAL A 89 -0.31 -1.73 11.03
CA VAL A 89 -1.45 -2.40 11.68
C VAL A 89 -1.87 -3.64 10.89
N LYS A 90 -2.67 -4.51 11.52
CA LYS A 90 -3.27 -5.66 10.83
C LYS A 90 -4.48 -5.21 10.00
N PRO A 91 -4.73 -5.82 8.83
CA PRO A 91 -5.97 -5.60 8.07
C PRO A 91 -7.22 -5.96 8.89
N SER A 92 -8.25 -5.11 8.83
CA SER A 92 -9.60 -5.39 9.34
C SER A 92 -10.36 -6.36 8.42
N GLU A 93 -11.56 -6.80 8.80
CA GLU A 93 -12.39 -7.66 7.94
C GLU A 93 -12.76 -6.96 6.62
N GLU A 94 -13.04 -5.66 6.64
CA GLU A 94 -13.31 -4.86 5.44
C GLU A 94 -12.07 -4.77 4.54
N ASP A 95 -10.88 -4.62 5.14
CA ASP A 95 -9.62 -4.63 4.40
C ASP A 95 -9.39 -6.00 3.75
N LYS A 96 -9.71 -7.11 4.43
CA LYS A 96 -9.56 -8.46 3.89
C LYS A 96 -10.49 -8.69 2.70
N ALA A 97 -11.75 -8.25 2.78
CA ALA A 97 -12.68 -8.31 1.65
C ALA A 97 -12.16 -7.51 0.44
N LEU A 98 -11.59 -6.33 0.69
CA LEU A 98 -10.97 -5.50 -0.35
C LEU A 98 -9.74 -6.18 -0.97
N LEU A 99 -8.86 -6.75 -0.14
CA LEU A 99 -7.68 -7.48 -0.59
C LEU A 99 -8.05 -8.68 -1.45
N ASN A 100 -9.02 -9.49 -1.03
CA ASN A 100 -9.51 -10.64 -1.80
C ASN A 100 -10.03 -10.20 -3.17
N LYS A 101 -10.89 -9.17 -3.21
CA LYS A 101 -11.44 -8.63 -4.46
C LYS A 101 -10.33 -8.23 -5.43
N TYR A 102 -9.38 -7.42 -4.98
CA TYR A 102 -8.35 -6.87 -5.88
C TYR A 102 -7.26 -7.90 -6.24
N THR A 103 -6.99 -8.85 -5.35
CA THR A 103 -6.07 -9.96 -5.63
C THR A 103 -6.66 -10.89 -6.69
N GLN A 104 -7.94 -11.27 -6.56
CA GLN A 104 -8.61 -12.08 -7.58
C GLN A 104 -8.64 -11.36 -8.93
N GLN A 105 -9.04 -10.08 -8.96
CA GLN A 105 -9.03 -9.28 -10.19
C GLN A 105 -7.64 -9.21 -10.84
N TYR A 106 -6.57 -9.08 -10.04
CA TYR A 106 -5.20 -9.13 -10.55
C TYR A 106 -4.90 -10.48 -11.21
N GLY A 107 -5.27 -11.59 -10.57
CA GLY A 107 -5.07 -12.94 -11.09
C GLY A 107 -5.81 -13.16 -12.41
N ASP A 108 -7.07 -12.72 -12.49
CA ASP A 108 -7.91 -12.82 -13.69
C ASP A 108 -7.33 -12.00 -14.86
N ILE A 109 -6.84 -10.79 -14.59
CA ILE A 109 -6.30 -9.88 -15.61
C ILE A 109 -5.00 -10.43 -16.22
N PHE A 110 -4.12 -11.01 -15.40
CA PHE A 110 -2.78 -11.43 -15.84
C PHE A 110 -2.63 -12.93 -16.06
N GLY A 111 -3.67 -13.73 -15.78
CA GLY A 111 -3.59 -15.19 -15.84
C GLY A 111 -2.58 -15.78 -14.85
N ILE A 112 -2.45 -15.15 -13.67
CA ILE A 112 -1.50 -15.56 -12.62
C ILE A 112 -2.28 -16.21 -11.48
N ASP A 113 -1.85 -17.39 -11.05
CA ASP A 113 -2.39 -18.02 -9.84
C ASP A 113 -2.04 -17.18 -8.61
N VAL A 114 -3.09 -16.78 -7.89
CA VAL A 114 -3.04 -16.00 -6.65
C VAL A 114 -3.81 -16.68 -5.53
N SER A 115 -4.21 -17.95 -5.70
CA SER A 115 -5.00 -18.71 -4.72
C SER A 115 -4.29 -18.87 -3.36
N TYR A 116 -2.95 -18.78 -3.36
CA TYR A 116 -2.10 -18.83 -2.17
C TYR A 116 -1.92 -17.48 -1.46
N VAL A 117 -2.44 -16.39 -2.03
CA VAL A 117 -2.33 -15.04 -1.47
C VAL A 117 -3.45 -14.81 -0.48
N GLU A 118 -3.13 -14.89 0.81
CA GLU A 118 -4.10 -14.68 1.87
C GLU A 118 -4.03 -13.25 2.43
N PRO A 119 -5.17 -12.61 2.74
CA PRO A 119 -5.19 -11.30 3.41
C PRO A 119 -4.42 -11.25 4.74
N SER A 120 -4.29 -12.39 5.43
CA SER A 120 -3.52 -12.57 6.66
C SER A 120 -2.02 -12.26 6.49
N GLN A 121 -1.51 -12.36 5.26
CA GLN A 121 -0.11 -12.14 4.89
C GLN A 121 0.23 -10.66 4.68
N PHE A 122 -0.76 -9.78 4.77
CA PHE A 122 -0.58 -8.34 4.53
C PHE A 122 -0.39 -7.57 5.82
N ILE A 123 0.53 -6.62 5.79
CA ILE A 123 0.55 -5.48 6.71
C ILE A 123 -0.19 -4.30 6.07
N LYS A 124 -0.87 -3.51 6.91
CA LYS A 124 -1.55 -2.29 6.51
C LYS A 124 -0.78 -1.08 7.03
N LEU A 125 -0.47 -0.15 6.13
CA LEU A 125 0.18 1.13 6.42
C LEU A 125 -0.86 2.25 6.34
N VAL A 126 -0.93 3.04 7.41
CA VAL A 126 -1.87 4.16 7.56
C VAL A 126 -1.19 5.32 8.29
N PRO A 127 -1.61 6.59 8.07
CA PRO A 127 -1.11 7.69 8.88
C PRO A 127 -1.55 7.51 10.35
N LEU A 128 -0.63 7.69 11.30
CA LEU A 128 -0.91 7.65 12.74
C LEU A 128 -1.81 8.82 13.18
N THR A 129 -1.82 9.91 12.42
CA THR A 129 -2.65 11.08 12.70
C THR A 129 -3.44 11.46 11.45
N THR A 130 -4.76 11.58 11.57
CA THR A 130 -5.63 12.08 10.48
C THR A 130 -5.55 13.60 10.31
N ARG A 131 -4.86 14.33 11.22
CA ARG A 131 -4.72 15.79 11.22
C ARG A 131 -3.33 16.31 11.62
N PRO A 132 -2.27 16.02 10.83
CA PRO A 132 -0.90 16.45 11.16
C PRO A 132 -0.74 17.98 11.18
N TYR A 133 -1.61 18.72 10.49
CA TYR A 133 -1.56 20.18 10.39
C TYR A 133 -2.65 20.92 11.17
N LYS A 134 -3.35 20.27 12.13
CA LYS A 134 -4.39 20.91 12.94
C LYS A 134 -3.90 22.21 13.64
N ARG A 135 -2.59 22.32 13.87
CA ARG A 135 -1.95 23.50 14.51
C ARG A 135 -1.45 24.58 13.54
N LEU A 136 -1.45 24.35 12.22
CA LEU A 136 -0.99 25.35 11.25
C LEU A 136 -2.13 26.22 10.69
N TYR A 137 -3.38 25.77 10.80
CA TYR A 137 -4.53 26.57 10.46
C TYR A 137 -4.98 27.34 11.72
N ALA A 138 -4.77 28.66 11.72
CA ALA A 138 -5.39 29.57 12.67
C ALA A 138 -6.90 29.63 12.40
N TYR A 139 -7.69 29.65 13.47
CA TYR A 139 -9.15 29.81 13.42
C TYR A 139 -9.52 31.25 13.06
#